data_AF-A0A379GF46-F1
#
_entry.id   AF-A0A379GF46-F1
#
_cell.length_a   1.000
_cell.length_b   1.000
_cell.length_c   1.000
_cell.angle_alpha   90.00
_cell.angle_beta   90.00
_cell.angle_gamma   90.00
#
_symmetry.space_group_name_H-M   'P 1'
#
loop_
_entity.id
_entity.type
_entity.pdbx_description
1 polymer ?
#
loop_
_entity_poly.entity_id
_entity_poly.type
_entity_poly.pdbx_seq_one_letter_code
_entity_poly.pdbx_strand_id
1 'polypeptide(L)'
;MIILGSILILLSTIALLIVHGHESHRYHSHFQLLGHYDSYHFYKMTTDKVAFEEVVAAYDSLTLPICRANGHYLYYIREPNMDLFLQCLNPVESAVPKCMTIKERY
;
A
#
# COMPACT_ATOMS: atom_id res chain seq x y z
N MET A 1 36.82 -10.32 34.33
CA MET A 1 36.19 -9.08 33.82
C MET A 1 35.90 -9.12 32.32
N ILE A 2 36.70 -9.81 31.50
CA ILE A 2 36.49 -9.89 30.03
C ILE A 2 35.17 -10.62 29.68
N ILE A 3 34.89 -11.74 30.36
CA ILE A 3 33.69 -12.57 30.12
C ILE A 3 32.39 -11.80 30.36
N LEU A 4 32.35 -10.98 31.41
CA LEU A 4 31.18 -10.17 31.75
C LEU A 4 30.93 -9.07 30.70
N GLY A 5 32.01 -8.47 30.18
CA GLY A 5 31.93 -7.46 29.11
C GLY A 5 31.42 -8.04 27.80
N SER A 6 31.88 -9.23 27.41
CA SER A 6 31.40 -9.91 26.20
C SER A 6 29.91 -10.30 26.28
N ILE A 7 29.43 -10.70 27.47
CA ILE A 7 28.00 -11.01 27.68
C ILE A 7 27.13 -9.75 27.54
N LEU A 8 27.58 -8.62 28.10
CA LEU A 8 26.86 -7.34 28.00
C LEU A 8 26.75 -6.83 26.55
N ILE A 9 27.80 -7.00 25.75
CA ILE A 9 27.80 -6.63 24.32
C ILE A 9 26.88 -7.54 23.51
N LEU A 10 26.84 -8.84 23.83
CA LEU A 10 25.94 -9.78 23.17
C LEU A 10 24.47 -9.45 23.49
N LEU A 11 24.16 -9.10 24.74
CA LEU A 11 22.81 -8.71 25.15
C LEU A 11 22.37 -7.39 24.49
N SER A 12 23.25 -6.41 24.37
CA SER A 12 22.92 -5.13 23.73
C SER A 12 22.69 -5.27 22.22
N THR A 13 23.47 -6.12 21.53
CA THR A 13 23.27 -6.41 20.11
C THR A 13 21.98 -7.17 19.85
N ILE A 14 21.64 -8.16 20.68
CA ILE A 14 20.35 -8.87 20.61
C ILE A 14 19.18 -7.90 20.86
N ALA A 15 19.27 -7.04 21.87
CA ALA A 15 18.25 -6.03 22.13
C ALA A 15 18.08 -5.05 20.96
N LEU A 16 19.17 -4.63 20.33
CA LEU A 16 19.14 -3.76 19.16
C LEU A 16 18.48 -4.45 17.96
N LEU A 17 18.76 -5.73 17.74
CA LEU A 17 18.11 -6.54 16.70
C LEU A 17 16.62 -6.75 16.96
N ILE A 18 16.23 -6.95 18.22
CA ILE A 18 14.81 -7.08 18.60
C ILE A 18 14.10 -5.74 18.39
N VAL A 19 14.67 -4.60 18.78
CA VAL A 19 14.07 -3.28 18.58
C VAL A 19 13.93 -2.94 17.08
N HIS A 20 14.98 -3.14 16.28
CA HIS A 20 14.91 -2.93 14.82
C HIS A 20 13.97 -3.93 14.13
N GLY A 21 13.91 -5.18 14.60
CA GLY A 21 12.97 -6.19 14.11
C GLY A 21 11.52 -5.91 14.51
N HIS A 22 11.29 -5.26 15.65
CA HIS A 22 9.95 -4.93 16.16
C HIS A 22 9.33 -3.74 15.42
N GLU A 23 10.11 -2.75 15.00
CA GLU A 23 9.59 -1.66 14.14
C GLU A 23 9.13 -2.16 12.76
N SER A 24 9.61 -3.34 12.32
CA SER A 24 9.19 -3.95 11.06
C SER A 24 7.87 -4.74 11.15
N HIS A 25 7.29 -4.95 12.33
CA HIS A 25 6.10 -5.78 12.52
C HIS A 25 4.95 -4.99 13.17
N ARG A 26 4.10 -4.38 12.32
CA ARG A 26 2.61 -4.26 12.43
C ARG A 26 2.08 -2.99 11.76
N TYR A 27 2.47 -2.72 10.51
CA TYR A 27 1.55 -2.03 9.62
C TYR A 27 0.92 -3.10 8.72
N HIS A 28 -0.20 -3.67 9.18
CA HIS A 28 -1.04 -4.44 8.27
C HIS A 28 -1.64 -3.42 7.31
N SER A 29 -1.02 -3.28 6.13
CA SER A 29 -1.61 -2.41 5.13
C SER A 29 -3.04 -2.84 4.86
N HIS A 30 -3.94 -1.87 4.89
CA HIS A 30 -5.32 -2.07 4.48
C HIS A 30 -5.42 -2.41 2.99
N PHE A 31 -4.34 -2.20 2.23
CA PHE A 31 -4.26 -2.44 0.81
C PHE A 31 -3.20 -3.50 0.47
N GLN A 32 -3.47 -4.27 -0.57
CA GLN A 32 -2.53 -5.22 -1.14
C GLN A 32 -2.37 -4.96 -2.63
N LEU A 33 -1.16 -5.17 -3.14
CA LEU A 33 -0.88 -5.11 -4.57
C LEU A 33 -1.69 -6.19 -5.29
N LEU A 34 -2.43 -5.78 -6.30
CA LEU A 34 -3.28 -6.63 -7.12
C LEU A 34 -2.65 -6.93 -8.48
N GLY A 35 -1.95 -5.95 -9.07
CA GLY A 35 -1.31 -6.12 -10.36
C GLY A 35 -0.79 -4.82 -10.96
N HIS A 36 -0.40 -4.88 -12.23
CA HIS A 36 0.11 -3.75 -13.00
C HIS A 36 -0.59 -3.68 -14.36
N TYR A 37 -1.07 -2.49 -14.74
CA TYR A 37 -1.77 -2.24 -16.01
C TYR A 37 -1.67 -0.75 -16.39
N ASP A 38 -1.57 -0.43 -17.69
CA ASP A 38 -1.37 0.93 -18.22
C ASP A 38 -0.33 1.80 -17.49
N SER A 39 0.80 1.23 -17.07
CA SER A 39 1.84 1.92 -16.28
C SER A 39 1.43 2.31 -14.85
N TYR A 40 0.36 1.72 -14.31
CA TYR A 40 -0.10 1.89 -12.93
C TYR A 40 0.02 0.61 -12.12
N HIS A 41 0.33 0.75 -10.83
CA HIS A 41 0.27 -0.31 -9.83
C HIS A 41 -1.10 -0.27 -9.16
N PHE A 42 -1.86 -1.34 -9.30
CA PHE A 42 -3.19 -1.46 -8.76
C PHE A 42 -3.15 -2.13 -7.40
N TYR A 43 -3.85 -1.55 -6.44
CA TYR A 43 -4.02 -2.06 -5.09
C TYR A 43 -5.51 -2.21 -4.81
N LYS A 44 -5.86 -3.19 -3.98
CA LYS A 44 -7.22 -3.36 -3.45
C LYS A 44 -7.20 -3.48 -1.95
N MET A 45 -8.33 -3.23 -1.31
CA MET A 45 -8.50 -3.54 0.10
C MET A 45 -8.22 -5.02 0.36
N THR A 46 -7.48 -5.33 1.42
CA THR A 46 -7.16 -6.72 1.81
C THR A 46 -8.39 -7.56 2.12
N THR A 47 -9.48 -6.91 2.53
CA THR A 47 -10.78 -7.54 2.79
C THR A 47 -11.61 -7.80 1.54
N ASP A 48 -11.26 -7.17 0.40
CA ASP A 48 -12.00 -7.30 -0.84
C ASP A 48 -11.50 -8.50 -1.67
N LYS A 49 -12.46 -9.25 -2.21
CA LYS A 49 -12.23 -10.45 -3.02
C LYS A 49 -12.25 -10.18 -4.53
N VAL A 50 -12.46 -8.94 -4.95
CA VAL A 50 -12.45 -8.53 -6.37
C VAL A 50 -11.22 -9.07 -7.11
N ALA A 51 -11.43 -9.64 -8.29
CA ALA A 51 -10.37 -10.10 -9.17
C ALA A 51 -9.65 -8.91 -9.84
N PHE A 52 -8.41 -9.11 -10.30
CA PHE A 52 -7.67 -8.02 -10.93
C PHE A 52 -8.34 -7.53 -12.23
N GLU A 53 -8.86 -8.47 -13.01
CA GLU A 53 -9.55 -8.22 -14.28
C GLU A 53 -10.81 -7.37 -14.10
N GLU A 54 -11.55 -7.56 -12.99
CA GLU A 54 -12.71 -6.73 -12.64
C GLU A 54 -12.28 -5.27 -12.36
N VAL A 55 -11.18 -5.08 -11.63
CA VAL A 55 -10.65 -3.72 -11.34
C VAL A 55 -10.15 -3.04 -12.61
N VAL A 56 -9.51 -3.77 -13.50
CA VAL A 56 -9.07 -3.24 -14.81
C VAL A 56 -10.28 -2.84 -15.66
N ALA A 57 -11.32 -3.67 -15.71
CA ALA A 57 -12.55 -3.33 -16.43
C ALA A 57 -13.21 -2.05 -15.87
N ALA A 58 -13.27 -1.91 -14.55
CA ALA A 58 -13.76 -0.69 -13.90
C ALA A 58 -12.90 0.54 -14.25
N TYR A 59 -11.57 0.39 -14.28
CA TYR A 59 -10.64 1.44 -14.68
C TYR A 59 -10.84 1.87 -16.14
N ASP A 60 -10.95 0.91 -17.06
CA ASP A 60 -11.17 1.18 -18.48
C ASP A 60 -12.54 1.82 -18.75
N SER A 61 -13.51 1.65 -17.85
CA SER A 61 -14.83 2.27 -17.93
C SER A 61 -14.91 3.71 -17.37
N LEU A 62 -13.82 4.23 -16.78
CA LEU A 62 -13.82 5.58 -16.21
C LEU A 62 -14.06 6.63 -17.30
N THR A 63 -15.09 7.47 -17.13
CA THR A 63 -15.31 8.63 -18.01
C THR A 63 -14.40 9.79 -17.65
N LEU A 64 -13.92 9.86 -16.41
CA LEU A 64 -12.97 10.86 -15.97
C LEU A 64 -11.53 10.36 -16.15
N PRO A 65 -10.69 11.09 -16.91
CA PRO A 65 -9.33 10.65 -17.18
C PRO A 65 -8.46 10.69 -15.92
N ILE A 66 -7.69 9.62 -15.71
CA ILE A 66 -6.65 9.58 -14.68
C ILE A 66 -5.50 10.52 -15.09
N CYS A 67 -5.10 11.43 -14.19
CA CYS A 67 -4.04 12.39 -14.49
C CYS A 67 -2.68 11.77 -14.18
N ARG A 68 -1.87 11.44 -15.20
CA ARG A 68 -0.53 10.82 -15.02
C ARG A 68 0.40 11.58 -14.07
N ALA A 69 0.25 12.91 -13.96
CA ALA A 69 1.05 13.73 -13.05
C ALA A 69 0.78 13.43 -11.56
N ASN A 70 -0.31 12.75 -11.23
CA ASN A 70 -0.72 12.44 -9.87
C ASN A 70 -0.20 11.08 -9.37
N GLY A 71 0.71 10.46 -10.11
CA GLY A 71 1.42 9.24 -9.71
C GLY A 71 0.87 7.97 -10.34
N HIS A 72 1.55 6.87 -10.02
CA HIS A 72 1.34 5.58 -10.66
C HIS A 72 0.71 4.55 -9.72
N TYR A 73 0.24 4.95 -8.54
CA TYR A 73 -0.39 4.05 -7.57
C TYR A 73 -1.90 4.26 -7.58
N LEU A 74 -2.67 3.24 -7.95
CA LEU A 74 -4.13 3.26 -7.99
C LEU A 74 -4.68 2.31 -6.94
N TYR A 75 -5.47 2.85 -6.01
CA TYR A 75 -6.12 2.10 -4.96
C TYR A 75 -7.61 1.99 -5.27
N TYR A 76 -8.07 0.77 -5.52
CA TYR A 76 -9.46 0.45 -5.77
C TYR A 76 -10.21 0.17 -4.47
N ILE A 77 -11.33 0.86 -4.29
CA ILE A 77 -12.28 0.65 -3.19
C ILE A 77 -13.66 0.46 -3.80
N ARG A 78 -14.27 -0.69 -3.50
CA ARG A 78 -15.63 -1.01 -3.91
C ARG A 78 -16.62 -0.53 -2.86
N GLU A 79 -17.52 0.35 -3.26
CA GLU A 79 -18.70 0.74 -2.48
C GLU A 79 -19.96 0.12 -3.13
N PRO A 80 -21.08 -0.06 -2.39
CA PRO A 80 -22.25 -0.79 -2.89
C PRO A 80 -22.84 -0.34 -4.23
N ASN A 81 -22.56 0.89 -4.68
CA ASN A 81 -23.07 1.45 -5.94
C ASN A 81 -22.02 2.29 -6.68
N MET A 82 -20.74 2.12 -6.38
CA MET A 82 -19.71 3.02 -6.88
C MET A 82 -18.34 2.36 -6.82
N ASP A 83 -17.55 2.59 -7.86
CA ASP A 83 -16.13 2.30 -7.85
C ASP A 83 -15.33 3.56 -7.55
N LEU A 84 -14.42 3.42 -6.60
CA LEU A 84 -13.55 4.50 -6.18
C LEU A 84 -12.12 4.14 -6.53
N PHE A 85 -11.48 5.03 -7.29
CA PHE A 85 -10.04 4.97 -7.53
C PHE A 85 -9.37 6.12 -6.79
N LEU A 86 -8.49 5.79 -5.85
CA LEU A 86 -7.62 6.77 -5.24
C LEU A 86 -6.25 6.69 -5.93
N GLN A 87 -5.87 7.77 -6.61
CA GLN A 87 -4.57 7.88 -7.27
C GLN A 87 -3.58 8.57 -6.35
N CYS A 88 -2.41 7.98 -6.13
CA CYS A 88 -1.40 8.51 -5.23
C CYS A 88 -0.04 8.67 -5.90
N LEU A 89 0.70 9.71 -5.49
CA LEU A 89 2.08 9.96 -5.91
C LEU A 89 3.07 8.92 -5.38
N ASN A 90 2.83 8.44 -4.17
CA ASN A 90 3.64 7.44 -3.47
C ASN A 90 2.71 6.36 -2.90
N PRO A 91 3.25 5.17 -2.56
CA PRO A 91 2.51 4.19 -1.79
C PRO A 91 1.94 4.80 -0.50
N VAL A 92 0.70 4.47 -0.18
CA VAL A 92 -0.02 4.98 1.02
C VAL A 92 0.73 4.68 2.32
N GLU A 93 1.57 3.64 2.32
CA GLU A 93 2.34 3.18 3.48
C GLU A 93 3.71 3.87 3.64
N SER A 94 4.20 4.59 2.64
CA SER A 94 5.64 4.98 2.61
C SER A 94 5.93 6.43 3.05
N ALA A 95 4.92 7.29 3.16
CA ALA A 95 5.02 8.68 3.65
C ALA A 95 3.61 9.30 3.70
N VAL A 96 3.45 10.54 4.22
CA VAL A 96 2.19 11.30 4.13
C VAL A 96 1.67 11.26 2.68
N PRO A 97 0.59 10.51 2.40
CA PRO A 97 0.25 10.17 1.04
C PRO A 97 -0.42 11.36 0.35
N LYS A 98 0.19 11.82 -0.75
CA LYS A 98 -0.44 12.81 -1.64
C LYS A 98 -1.29 12.06 -2.64
N CYS A 99 -2.57 11.95 -2.33
CA CYS A 99 -3.55 11.26 -3.16
C CYS A 99 -4.66 12.19 -3.64
N MET A 100 -5.21 11.88 -4.81
CA MET A 100 -6.40 12.49 -5.37
C MET A 100 -7.44 11.40 -5.60
N THR A 101 -8.67 11.64 -5.16
CA THR A 101 -9.76 10.68 -5.36
C THR A 101 -10.42 10.92 -6.71
N ILE A 102 -10.54 9.87 -7.51
CA ILE A 102 -11.36 9.80 -8.71
C ILE A 102 -12.60 9.00 -8.31
N LYS A 103 -13.75 9.67 -8.29
CA LYS A 103 -15.04 9.07 -7.91
C LYS A 103 -15.90 8.97 -9.14
N GLU A 104 -16.42 7.79 -9.43
CA GLU A 104 -17.36 7.61 -10.53
C GLU A 104 -18.53 6.73 -10.12
N ARG A 105 -19.73 7.31 -10.16
CA ARG A 105 -20.98 6.62 -9.90
C ARG A 105 -21.42 5.92 -11.18
N TYR A 106 -21.80 4.66 -11.07
CA TYR A 106 -22.49 3.90 -12.10
C TYR A 106 -23.86 4.51 -12.45
#